data_AF-A0A9D9N054-F1
#
_entry.id   AF-A0A9D9N054-F1
#
_cell.length_a   1.000
_cell.length_b   1.000
_cell.length_c   1.000
_cell.angle_alpha   90.00
_cell.angle_beta   90.00
_cell.angle_gamma   90.00
#
_symmetry.space_group_name_H-M   'P 1'
#
loop_
_entity.id
_entity.type
_entity.pdbx_description
1 polymer ?
#
loop_
_entity_poly.entity_id
_entity_poly.type
_entity_poly.pdbx_seq_one_letter_code
_entity_poly.pdbx_strand_id
1 'polypeptide(L)' 'MELIAWIFYGILAFTCVVSAGFIVFHIFRYSLRRSSGIVGASLFILVFSLLFLSNILLFSNIPFETLSSGFILSPGNGF' A
#
# COMPACT_ATOMS: atom_id res chain seq x y z
N MET A 1 -11.52 13.33 10.52
CA MET A 1 -10.83 12.03 10.67
C MET A 1 -10.51 11.42 9.31
N GLU A 2 -11.49 11.31 8.42
CA GLU A 2 -11.31 10.72 7.09
C GLU A 2 -10.23 11.40 6.22
N LEU A 3 -10.24 12.72 6.08
CA LEU A 3 -9.27 13.46 5.27
C LEU A 3 -7.81 13.23 5.75
N ILE A 4 -7.61 13.15 7.07
CA ILE A 4 -6.30 12.87 7.66
C ILE A 4 -5.86 11.43 7.33
N ALA A 5 -6.77 10.45 7.40
CA ALA A 5 -6.48 9.07 7.02
C ALA A 5 -6.09 8.93 5.55
N TRP A 6 -6.78 9.66 4.66
CA TRP A 6 -6.43 9.72 3.24
C TRP A 6 -5.06 10.35 2.98
N ILE A 7 -4.68 11.41 3.73
CA ILE A 7 -3.34 11.99 3.62
C ILE A 7 -2.26 10.97 4.02
N PHE A 8 -2.42 10.33 5.18
CA PHE A 8 -1.46 9.32 5.64
C PHE A 8 -1.37 8.13 4.68
N TYR A 9 -2.51 7.66 4.18
CA TYR A 9 -2.54 6.61 3.18
C TYR A 9 -1.86 7.03 1.87
N GLY A 10 -2.06 8.27 1.41
CA GLY A 10 -1.38 8.81 0.25
C GLY A 10 0.15 8.86 0.41
N ILE A 11 0.64 9.31 1.58
CA ILE A 11 2.08 9.33 1.89
C ILE A 11 2.64 7.90 1.91
N LEU A 12 1.92 6.95 2.52
CA LEU A 12 2.30 5.55 2.56
C LEU A 12 2.35 4.93 1.17
N ALA A 13 1.32 5.17 0.35
CA ALA A 13 1.23 4.69 -1.02
C ALA A 13 2.39 5.25 -1.87
N PHE A 14 2.68 6.54 -1.74
CA PHE A 14 3.78 7.19 -2.43
C PHE A 14 5.14 6.60 -2.04
N THR A 15 5.41 6.45 -0.73
CA THR A 15 6.66 5.83 -0.26
C THR A 15 6.79 4.39 -0.76
N CYS A 16 5.70 3.62 -0.79
CA CYS A 16 5.68 2.27 -1.33
C CYS A 16 6.07 2.23 -2.83
N VAL A 17 5.54 3.14 -3.64
CA VAL A 17 5.90 3.26 -5.08
C VAL A 17 7.37 3.63 -5.25
N VAL A 18 7.87 4.59 -4.46
CA VAL A 18 9.30 4.98 -4.50
C VAL A 18 10.20 3.80 -4.12
N SER A 19 9.86 3.05 -3.06
CA SER A 19 10.59 1.85 -2.66
C SER A 19 10.58 0.77 -3.74
N ALA A 20 9.43 0.53 -4.39
CA ALA A 20 9.34 -0.41 -5.49
C ALA A 20 10.20 0.00 -6.69
N GLY A 21 10.22 1.28 -7.04
CA GLY A 21 11.10 1.83 -8.06
C GLY A 21 12.58 1.63 -7.73
N PHE A 22 12.97 1.86 -6.48
CA PHE A 22 14.34 1.61 -6.00
C PHE A 22 14.73 0.13 -6.12
N ILE A 23 13.83 -0.80 -5.77
CA ILE A 23 14.06 -2.24 -5.90
C ILE A 23 14.26 -2.63 -7.36
N VAL A 24 13.39 -2.17 -8.27
CA VAL A 24 13.52 -2.44 -9.71
C VAL A 24 14.84 -1.91 -10.26
N PHE A 25 15.20 -0.68 -9.90
CA PHE A 25 16.50 -0.10 -10.26
C PHE A 25 17.67 -0.97 -9.76
N HIS A 26 17.60 -1.45 -8.52
CA HIS A 26 18.61 -2.31 -7.93
C HIS A 26 18.71 -3.65 -8.67
N ILE A 27 17.59 -4.29 -9.01
CA ILE A 27 17.56 -5.53 -9.79
C ILE A 27 18.28 -5.34 -11.14
N PHE A 28 17.98 -4.25 -11.86
CA PHE A 28 18.63 -4.00 -13.15
C PHE A 28 20.12 -3.68 -13.02
N ARG A 29 20.52 -2.95 -11.97
CA ARG A 29 21.91 -2.56 -11.76
C ARG A 29 22.81 -3.71 -11.32
N TYR A 30 22.31 -4.61 -10.47
CA TYR A 30 23.13 -5.65 -9.83
C TYR A 30 22.92 -7.06 -10.39
N SER A 31 22.00 -7.25 -11.34
CA SER A 31 21.84 -8.56 -11.98
C SER A 31 23.05 -8.91 -12.85
N LEU A 32 23.69 -10.06 -12.55
CA LEU A 32 24.80 -10.62 -13.33
C LEU A 32 24.40 -11.03 -14.76
N ARG A 33 23.12 -11.36 -14.98
CA ARG A 33 22.58 -11.74 -16.29
C ARG A 33 21.37 -10.88 -16.62
N ARG A 34 21.45 -10.09 -17.70
CA ARG A 34 20.36 -9.20 -18.15
C ARG A 34 19.02 -9.91 -18.31
N SER A 35 19.01 -11.11 -18.91
CA SER A 35 17.77 -11.89 -19.12
C SER A 35 17.09 -12.23 -17.79
N SER A 36 17.83 -12.76 -16.82
CA SER A 36 17.30 -13.09 -15.49
C SER A 36 16.87 -11.83 -14.71
N GLY A 37 17.57 -10.71 -14.89
CA GLY A 37 17.19 -9.42 -14.31
C GLY A 37 15.85 -8.90 -14.84
N ILE A 38 15.61 -9.02 -16.15
CA ILE A 38 14.35 -8.61 -16.78
C ILE A 38 13.19 -9.48 -16.27
N VAL A 39 13.36 -10.80 -16.21
CA VAL A 39 12.32 -11.72 -15.71
C VAL A 39 12.04 -11.48 -14.22
N GLY A 40 13.08 -11.26 -13.41
CA GLY A 40 12.92 -10.93 -11.99
C GLY A 40 12.20 -9.60 -11.77
N ALA A 41 12.58 -8.56 -12.52
CA ALA A 41 11.94 -7.25 -12.45
C ALA A 41 10.47 -7.31 -12.93
N SER A 42 10.17 -8.06 -14.00
CA SER A 42 8.80 -8.18 -14.50
C SER A 42 7.88 -8.92 -13.52
N LEU A 43 8.36 -10.01 -12.92
CA LEU A 43 7.62 -10.74 -11.89
C LEU A 43 7.39 -9.87 -10.65
N PHE A 44 8.42 -9.15 -10.19
CA PHE A 44 8.31 -8.21 -9.08
C PHE A 44 7.26 -7.12 -9.37
N ILE A 45 7.32 -6.47 -10.53
CA ILE A 45 6.38 -5.42 -10.91
C ILE A 45 4.96 -5.98 -10.96
N LEU A 46 4.75 -7.17 -11.56
CA LEU A 46 3.44 -7.79 -11.66
C LEU A 46 2.82 -8.05 -10.29
N VAL A 47 3.58 -8.69 -9.38
CA VAL A 47 3.10 -9.00 -8.03
C VAL A 47 2.89 -7.73 -7.22
N PHE A 48 3.82 -6.78 -7.30
CA PHE A 48 3.71 -5.48 -6.64
C PHE A 48 2.46 -4.73 -7.09
N SER A 49 2.20 -4.63 -8.40
CA SER A 49 1.03 -3.95 -8.95
C SER A 49 -0.28 -4.59 -8.49
N LEU A 50 -0.36 -5.92 -8.47
CA LEU A 50 -1.56 -6.63 -7.97
C LEU A 50 -1.82 -6.33 -6.49
N LEU A 51 -0.79 -6.43 -5.65
CA LEU A 51 -0.91 -6.14 -4.22
C LEU A 51 -1.24 -4.67 -3.96
N PHE A 52 -0.58 -3.76 -4.66
CA PHE A 52 -0.79 -2.33 -4.51
C PHE A 52 -2.21 -1.92 -4.93
N LEU A 53 -2.70 -2.42 -6.07
CA LEU A 53 -4.06 -2.18 -6.51
C LEU A 53 -5.09 -2.77 -5.54
N SER A 54 -4.87 -4.00 -5.07
CA SER A 54 -5.73 -4.64 -4.07
C SER A 54 -5.80 -3.81 -2.78
N ASN A 55 -4.67 -3.25 -2.35
CA ASN A 55 -4.62 -2.41 -1.17
C ASN A 55 -5.39 -1.10 -1.35
N ILE A 56 -5.27 -0.45 -2.51
CA ILE A 56 -6.04 0.76 -2.84
C ILE A 56 -7.54 0.46 -2.84
N LEU A 57 -7.96 -0.63 -3.49
CA LEU A 57 -9.37 -1.04 -3.53
C LEU A 57 -9.91 -1.36 -2.14
N LEU A 58 -9.12 -2.02 -1.30
CA LEU A 58 -9.52 -2.33 0.08
C LEU A 58 -9.69 -1.03 0.88
N PHE A 59 -8.75 -0.09 0.76
CA PHE A 59 -8.81 1.19 1.46
C PHE A 59 -9.97 2.07 0.99
N SER A 60 -10.28 2.09 -0.31
CA SER A 60 -11.40 2.87 -0.85
C SER A 60 -12.77 2.35 -0.44
N ASN A 61 -12.87 1.08 -0.03
CA ASN A 61 -14.11 0.46 0.43
C ASN A 61 -14.31 0.54 1.96
N ILE A 62 -13.41 1.21 2.70
CA ILE A 62 -13.57 1.35 4.16
C ILE A 62 -14.68 2.37 4.45
N PRO A 63 -15.77 1.97 5.15
CA PRO A 63 -16.83 2.90 5.53
C PRO A 63 -16.39 3.76 6.73
N PHE A 64 -15.68 4.86 6.46
CA PHE A 64 -15.15 5.77 7.48
C PHE A 64 -16.24 6.38 8.39
N GLU A 65 -17.45 6.57 7.83
CA GLU A 65 -18.66 7.03 8.52
C GLU A 65 -19.04 6.11 9.72
N THR A 66 -18.93 4.79 9.54
CA THR A 66 -19.26 3.80 10.59
C THR A 66 -18.16 3.62 11.64
N LEU A 67 -16.90 3.86 11.28
CA LEU A 67 -15.78 3.79 12.24
C LEU A 67 -15.79 4.97 13.22
N SER A 68 -16.23 6.15 12.77
CA SER A 68 -16.33 7.34 13.63
C SER A 68 -17.45 7.22 14.66
N SER A 69 -18.56 6.55 14.33
CA SER A 69 -19.70 6.38 15.24
C SER A 69 -19.47 5.28 16.29
N GLY A 70 -18.72 4.22 15.95
CA GLY A 70 -18.35 3.17 16.90
C GLY A 70 -17.35 3.59 17.98
N PHE A 71 -16.48 4.57 17.71
CA PHE A 71 -15.49 5.06 18.70
C PHE A 71 -16.10 6.00 19.76
N ILE A 72 -17.22 6.66 19.45
CA ILE A 72 -17.88 7.61 20.37
C ILE A 72 -18.94 6.91 21.26
N LEU A 73 -19.43 5.72 20.88
CA LEU A 73 -20.54 5.02 21.55
C LEU A 73 -20.13 3.87 22.48
N SER A 74 -18.89 3.84 22.97
CA SER A 74 -18.55 2.99 24.13
C SER A 74 -18.18 3.84 25.35
N PRO A 75 -19.14 4.49 26.02
CA PRO A 75 -19.06 4.65 27.47
C PRO A 75 -19.33 3.27 28.07
N GLY A 76 -18.29 2.44 28.11
CA GLY A 76 -18.28 1.25 28.95
C GLY A 76 -18.35 1.65 30.42
N ASN A 77 -19.54 1.96 30.91
CA ASN A 77 -19.84 1.90 32.33
C ASN A 77 -20.62 0.60 32.54
N GLY A 78 -19.85 -0.47 32.73
CA GLY A 78 -20.34 -1.65 33.44
C GLY A 78 -20.54 -1.32 34.92
N PHE A 79 -21.49 -2.06 35.51
CA PHE A 79 -22.13 -1.91 36.83
C PHE A 79 -23.38 -1.02 36.85
#